data_AF-A0A1H3ALP1-F1
#
_entry.id   AF-A0A1H3ALP1-F1
#
_cell.length_a   1.000
_cell.length_b   1.000
_cell.length_c   1.000
_cell.angle_alpha   90.00
_cell.angle_beta   90.00
_cell.angle_gamma   90.00
#
_symmetry.space_group_name_H-M   'P 1'
#
loop_
_entity.id
_entity.type
_entity.pdbx_description
1 polymer ?
#
loop_
_entity_poly.entity_id
_entity_poly.type
_entity_poly.pdbx_seq_one_letter_code
_entity_poly.pdbx_strand_id
1 'polypeptide(L)'
;MGKPGEVENDVLFGEDGWLYLWQGGQAQFDFLTGARAPASSSVQNFAANLAARRAICDARGLSYVHVVYPSKPVVMTGFLPEGLRATVQSLFQRHYAPGLGPDAVAPLYPRETLIEASRSTQVFSRHDTHMTAVGNAVVAQEILRALGHDHDPQACMDAEIRPRRGDLADMAGIRTRLPETFLIDSRRSIQILDNRPFLPSNTDNVAIAHNPRSASARRLLALGDSFLRDNLPTLATFYRDILYVRSDLFQPELLDLFGPDDVVTANAERYLARVRPDAEAESVVMRGYGREDYRPAAPFVTALRAQISARAYPAVYRGWAERMAARTFDRLGVAEVVAQLSDVPGAPGWLEATGNDPRLVFPDAAMEAGRDYELRIVMESTVEAVAQLFWGWSGTPDEAFHEQYSIRTPVGVGLNDMVFPLKAEGRGRRLRFDPLNAPGRVRLVTMELSAVPSSA
;
A
#
# COMPACT_ATOMS: atom_id res chain seq x y z
N MET A 1 -16.03 -5.01 -27.43
CA MET A 1 -14.71 -4.39 -27.20
C MET A 1 -14.43 -3.55 -28.43
N GLY A 2 -13.94 -2.31 -28.29
CA GLY A 2 -13.60 -1.45 -29.42
C GLY A 2 -12.53 -2.07 -30.32
N LYS A 3 -12.42 -1.61 -31.56
CA LYS A 3 -11.39 -2.08 -32.50
C LYS A 3 -10.04 -1.43 -32.16
N PRO A 4 -8.91 -2.12 -32.37
CA PRO A 4 -7.59 -1.51 -32.22
C PRO A 4 -7.48 -0.19 -33.01
N GLY A 5 -7.01 0.86 -32.36
CA GLY A 5 -6.91 2.22 -32.91
C GLY A 5 -8.11 3.12 -32.63
N GLU A 6 -9.26 2.57 -32.21
CA GLU A 6 -10.40 3.39 -31.79
C GLU A 6 -10.09 4.09 -30.45
N VAL A 7 -10.62 5.31 -30.29
CA VAL A 7 -10.56 6.06 -29.04
C VAL A 7 -11.99 6.37 -28.59
N GLU A 8 -12.33 5.95 -27.38
CA GLU A 8 -13.64 6.21 -26.76
C GLU A 8 -13.44 6.69 -25.33
N ASN A 9 -14.09 7.80 -24.92
CA ASN A 9 -13.98 8.36 -23.57
C ASN A 9 -12.52 8.51 -23.07
N ASP A 10 -11.63 9.02 -23.91
CA ASP A 10 -10.18 9.15 -23.63
C ASP A 10 -9.44 7.81 -23.42
N VAL A 11 -10.00 6.70 -23.88
CA VAL A 11 -9.38 5.37 -23.86
C VAL A 11 -9.06 4.94 -25.28
N LEU A 12 -7.78 4.74 -25.58
CA LEU A 12 -7.32 4.08 -26.80
C LEU A 12 -7.40 2.57 -26.64
N PHE A 13 -8.10 1.92 -27.57
CA PHE A 13 -8.09 0.46 -27.70
C PHE A 13 -6.84 0.04 -28.47
N GLY A 14 -5.99 -0.75 -27.80
CA GLY A 14 -4.81 -1.37 -28.39
C GLY A 14 -5.09 -2.79 -28.90
N GLU A 15 -4.01 -3.47 -29.28
CA GLU A 15 -4.04 -4.88 -29.67
C GLU A 15 -4.28 -5.78 -28.45
N ASP A 16 -4.78 -7.00 -28.68
CA ASP A 16 -4.98 -8.05 -27.65
C ASP A 16 -5.79 -7.61 -26.42
N GLY A 17 -6.69 -6.65 -26.60
CA GLY A 17 -7.56 -6.11 -25.56
C GLY A 17 -6.85 -5.17 -24.58
N TRP A 18 -5.65 -4.68 -24.90
CA TRP A 18 -4.98 -3.65 -24.12
C TRP A 18 -5.68 -2.31 -24.24
N LEU A 19 -5.78 -1.59 -23.13
CA LEU A 19 -6.31 -0.23 -23.08
C LEU A 19 -5.20 0.75 -22.71
N TYR A 20 -5.25 1.96 -23.26
CA TYR A 20 -4.34 3.04 -22.90
C TYR A 20 -5.12 4.32 -22.63
N LEU A 21 -4.66 5.11 -21.65
CA LEU A 21 -5.12 6.48 -21.53
C LEU A 21 -4.64 7.26 -22.75
N TRP A 22 -5.57 7.83 -23.50
CA TRP A 22 -5.29 8.62 -24.70
C TRP A 22 -4.76 10.01 -24.33
N GLN A 23 -5.57 11.06 -24.38
CA GLN A 23 -5.13 12.39 -23.96
C GLN A 23 -5.28 12.56 -22.46
N GLY A 24 -6.49 12.31 -21.94
CA GLY A 24 -6.85 12.59 -20.56
C GLY A 24 -6.48 14.02 -20.15
N GLY A 25 -6.28 14.24 -18.84
CA GLY A 25 -5.93 15.58 -18.33
C GLY A 25 -4.54 16.11 -18.69
N GLN A 26 -3.68 15.30 -19.33
CA GLN A 26 -2.26 15.63 -19.60
C GLN A 26 -1.88 15.63 -21.08
N ALA A 27 -2.84 15.41 -21.99
CA ALA A 27 -2.58 15.25 -23.43
C ALA A 27 -1.43 14.27 -23.74
N GLN A 28 -1.41 13.12 -23.05
CA GLN A 28 -0.26 12.21 -23.03
C GLN A 28 0.23 11.83 -24.43
N PHE A 29 -0.65 11.38 -25.32
CA PHE A 29 -0.24 10.93 -26.66
C PHE A 29 0.28 12.05 -27.55
N ASP A 30 -0.17 13.30 -27.37
CA ASP A 30 0.39 14.44 -28.11
C ASP A 30 1.89 14.61 -27.79
N PHE A 31 2.29 14.44 -26.53
CA PHE A 31 3.70 14.51 -26.14
C PHE A 31 4.48 13.26 -26.54
N LEU A 32 3.91 12.07 -26.34
CA LEU A 32 4.61 10.80 -26.65
C LEU A 32 4.88 10.67 -28.17
N THR A 33 3.96 11.13 -29.01
CA THR A 33 4.12 11.10 -30.49
C THR A 33 4.90 12.29 -31.05
N GLY A 34 5.16 13.32 -30.22
CA GLY A 34 5.88 14.52 -30.63
C GLY A 34 5.02 15.58 -31.33
N ALA A 35 3.70 15.42 -31.34
CA ALA A 35 2.76 16.45 -31.79
C ALA A 35 2.81 17.71 -30.89
N ARG A 36 3.23 17.56 -29.63
CA ARG A 36 3.55 18.65 -28.70
C ARG A 36 4.90 18.43 -28.04
N ALA A 37 5.54 19.54 -27.67
CA ALA A 37 6.72 19.56 -26.82
C ALA A 37 6.39 20.27 -25.49
N PRO A 38 6.99 19.86 -24.36
CA PRO A 38 6.82 20.55 -23.09
C PRO A 38 7.38 21.97 -23.18
N ALA A 39 6.80 22.89 -22.41
CA ALA A 39 7.35 24.23 -22.28
C ALA A 39 8.76 24.17 -21.67
N SER A 40 9.66 25.07 -22.09
CA SER A 40 11.03 25.15 -21.56
C SER A 40 11.05 25.37 -20.04
N SER A 41 10.10 26.15 -19.51
CA SER A 41 9.93 26.36 -18.06
C SER A 41 9.63 25.06 -17.32
N SER A 42 8.89 24.13 -17.92
CA SER A 42 8.61 22.82 -17.33
C SER A 42 9.89 22.00 -17.16
N VAL A 43 10.74 21.96 -18.19
CA VAL A 43 12.04 21.27 -18.16
C VAL A 43 12.97 21.91 -17.13
N GLN A 44 13.04 23.24 -17.08
CA GLN A 44 13.84 23.98 -16.10
C GLN A 44 13.35 23.76 -14.66
N ASN A 45 12.04 23.82 -14.43
CA ASN A 45 11.44 23.57 -13.11
C ASN A 45 11.74 22.15 -12.63
N PHE A 46 11.67 21.16 -13.51
CA PHE A 46 12.00 19.78 -13.16
C PHE A 46 13.45 19.66 -12.66
N ALA A 47 14.41 20.16 -13.44
CA ALA A 47 15.82 20.12 -13.06
C ALA A 47 16.10 20.90 -11.76
N ALA A 48 15.51 22.10 -11.63
CA ALA A 48 15.66 22.94 -10.43
C ALA A 48 15.08 22.28 -9.18
N ASN A 49 13.88 21.70 -9.28
CA ASN A 49 13.24 20.97 -8.18
C ASN A 49 14.10 19.78 -7.75
N LEU A 50 14.61 18.96 -8.67
CA LEU A 50 15.48 17.83 -8.33
C LEU A 50 16.72 18.27 -7.55
N ALA A 51 17.40 19.32 -8.02
CA ALA A 51 18.59 19.86 -7.36
C ALA A 51 18.26 20.41 -5.97
N ALA A 52 17.18 21.17 -5.83
CA ALA A 52 16.76 21.75 -4.56
C ALA A 52 16.35 20.68 -3.54
N ARG A 53 15.53 19.70 -3.96
CA ARG A 53 15.11 18.56 -3.12
C ARG A 53 16.32 17.77 -2.63
N ARG A 54 17.27 17.49 -3.53
CA ARG A 54 18.51 16.79 -3.16
C ARG A 54 19.31 17.57 -2.13
N ALA A 55 19.55 18.86 -2.35
CA ALA A 55 20.27 19.71 -1.40
C ALA A 55 19.59 19.76 -0.02
N ILE A 56 18.26 19.82 0.02
CA ILE A 56 17.47 19.78 1.26
C ILE A 56 17.65 18.47 2.02
N CYS A 57 17.64 17.34 1.31
CA CYS A 57 17.85 16.00 1.88
C CYS A 57 19.30 15.79 2.33
N ASP A 58 20.29 16.17 1.52
CA ASP A 58 21.72 16.07 1.85
C ASP A 58 22.07 16.89 3.10
N ALA A 59 21.54 18.11 3.21
CA ALA A 59 21.71 18.96 4.40
C ALA A 59 21.15 18.33 5.68
N ARG A 60 20.27 17.32 5.56
CA ARG A 60 19.68 16.56 6.67
C ARG A 60 20.24 15.14 6.79
N GLY A 61 21.19 14.75 5.94
CA GLY A 61 21.73 13.38 5.91
C GLY A 61 20.72 12.32 5.47
N LEU A 62 19.71 12.68 4.67
CA LEU A 62 18.65 11.79 4.20
C LEU A 62 19.01 11.21 2.83
N SER A 63 18.86 9.90 2.65
CA SER A 63 18.93 9.31 1.31
C SER A 63 17.71 9.75 0.50
N TYR A 64 17.93 10.10 -0.76
CA TYR A 64 16.90 10.66 -1.62
C TYR A 64 16.99 10.12 -3.04
N VAL A 65 15.82 9.76 -3.58
CA VAL A 65 15.64 9.44 -4.99
C VAL A 65 14.35 10.08 -5.53
N HIS A 66 14.41 10.56 -6.77
CA HIS A 66 13.22 10.90 -7.54
C HIS A 66 12.92 9.81 -8.56
N VAL A 67 11.66 9.39 -8.68
CA VAL A 67 11.23 8.35 -9.61
C VAL A 67 10.34 8.95 -10.68
N VAL A 68 10.72 8.77 -11.94
CA VAL A 68 9.83 9.03 -13.07
C VAL A 68 9.24 7.69 -13.49
N TYR A 69 7.95 7.48 -13.23
CA TYR A 69 7.29 6.24 -13.67
C TYR A 69 7.02 6.30 -15.17
N PRO A 70 7.56 5.37 -15.98
CA PRO A 70 7.36 5.40 -17.42
C PRO A 70 5.89 5.23 -17.76
N SER A 71 5.46 5.96 -18.79
CA SER A 71 4.10 5.86 -19.30
C SER A 71 3.86 4.46 -19.89
N LYS A 72 2.70 3.86 -19.61
CA LYS A 72 2.31 2.53 -20.11
C LYS A 72 2.55 2.35 -21.63
N PRO A 73 2.19 3.30 -22.53
CA PRO A 73 2.48 3.18 -23.96
C PRO A 73 3.97 3.03 -24.32
N VAL A 74 4.88 3.51 -23.48
CA VAL A 74 6.34 3.52 -23.71
C VAL A 74 7.01 2.20 -23.28
N VAL A 75 6.38 1.48 -22.35
CA VAL A 75 6.80 0.15 -21.88
C VAL A 75 6.08 -0.94 -22.69
N MET A 76 4.75 -0.87 -22.76
CA MET A 76 3.90 -1.85 -23.45
C MET A 76 3.70 -1.51 -24.94
N THR A 77 4.71 -0.92 -25.58
CA THR A 77 4.67 -0.40 -26.96
C THR A 77 4.19 -1.45 -27.98
N GLY A 78 4.52 -2.73 -27.75
CA GLY A 78 4.13 -3.84 -28.63
C GLY A 78 2.62 -4.02 -28.79
N PHE A 79 1.81 -3.64 -27.80
CA PHE A 79 0.35 -3.77 -27.85
C PHE A 79 -0.36 -2.48 -28.28
N LEU A 80 0.38 -1.46 -28.73
CA LEU A 80 -0.21 -0.32 -29.42
C LEU A 80 -0.59 -0.70 -30.86
N PRO A 81 -1.58 0.00 -31.46
CA PRO A 81 -1.86 -0.10 -32.89
C PRO A 81 -0.62 0.24 -33.73
N GLU A 82 -0.47 -0.41 -34.88
CA GLU A 82 0.74 -0.36 -35.72
C GLU A 82 1.25 1.06 -36.00
N GLY A 83 0.35 1.99 -36.40
CA GLY A 83 0.74 3.37 -36.71
C GLY A 83 1.27 4.18 -35.53
N LEU A 84 0.85 3.86 -34.30
CA LEU A 84 1.32 4.54 -33.09
C LEU A 84 2.61 3.92 -32.55
N ARG A 85 2.81 2.62 -32.75
CA ARG A 85 3.99 1.89 -32.29
C ARG A 85 5.30 2.51 -32.76
N ALA A 86 5.32 3.03 -33.99
CA ALA A 86 6.51 3.64 -34.59
C ALA A 86 6.79 5.07 -34.11
N THR A 87 5.82 5.76 -33.51
CA THR A 87 5.89 7.20 -33.20
C THR A 87 6.00 7.50 -31.71
N VAL A 88 5.47 6.61 -30.86
CA VAL A 88 5.54 6.75 -29.40
C VAL A 88 6.99 6.67 -28.92
N GLN A 89 7.44 7.72 -28.24
CA GLN A 89 8.71 7.74 -27.51
C GLN A 89 8.51 8.35 -26.12
N SER A 90 9.43 8.07 -25.22
CA SER A 90 9.45 8.64 -23.87
C SER A 90 9.52 10.17 -23.90
N LEU A 91 8.56 10.83 -23.25
CA LEU A 91 8.60 12.27 -22.99
C LEU A 91 9.81 12.63 -22.10
N PHE A 92 10.08 11.82 -21.08
CA PHE A 92 11.21 12.03 -20.18
C PHE A 92 12.55 11.95 -20.90
N GLN A 93 12.82 10.86 -21.63
CA GLN A 93 14.09 10.68 -22.34
C GLN A 93 14.27 11.68 -23.48
N ARG A 94 13.20 12.07 -24.17
CA ARG A 94 13.27 13.01 -25.30
C ARG A 94 13.54 14.45 -24.85
N HIS A 95 12.93 14.91 -23.76
CA HIS A 95 12.91 16.33 -23.40
C HIS A 95 13.53 16.69 -22.04
N TYR A 96 13.56 15.75 -21.08
CA TYR A 96 13.97 16.05 -19.70
C TYR A 96 15.36 15.49 -19.40
N ALA A 97 15.61 14.21 -19.69
CA ALA A 97 16.89 13.56 -19.44
C ALA A 97 18.09 14.30 -20.09
N PRO A 98 18.01 14.80 -21.34
CA PRO A 98 19.15 15.51 -21.96
C PRO A 98 19.49 16.85 -21.28
N GLY A 99 18.53 17.44 -20.56
CA GLY A 99 18.73 18.70 -19.83
C GLY A 99 19.31 18.52 -18.42
N LEU A 100 19.41 17.27 -17.95
CA LEU A 100 20.10 16.97 -16.70
C LEU A 100 21.61 16.98 -16.98
N GLY A 101 22.34 17.92 -16.36
CA GLY A 101 23.79 18.01 -16.52
C GLY A 101 24.52 16.73 -16.09
N PRO A 102 25.78 16.52 -16.50
CA PRO A 102 26.55 15.31 -16.18
C PRO A 102 26.73 15.09 -14.67
N ASP A 103 26.73 16.18 -13.88
CA ASP A 103 26.85 16.16 -12.42
C ASP A 103 25.48 16.15 -11.71
N ALA A 104 24.37 16.15 -12.46
CA ALA A 104 23.04 16.12 -11.87
C ALA A 104 22.72 14.73 -11.33
N VAL A 105 22.05 14.67 -10.18
CA VAL A 105 21.49 13.41 -9.67
C VAL A 105 20.40 12.96 -10.63
N ALA A 106 20.69 11.90 -11.38
CA ALA A 106 19.73 11.32 -12.31
C ALA A 106 18.54 10.73 -11.52
N PRO A 107 17.29 11.05 -11.90
CA PRO A 107 16.14 10.36 -11.35
C PRO A 107 16.14 8.90 -11.79
N LEU A 108 15.54 8.04 -10.97
CA LEU A 108 15.26 6.65 -11.33
C LEU A 108 14.17 6.63 -12.41
N TYR A 109 14.49 6.07 -13.58
CA TYR A 109 13.54 5.85 -14.68
C TYR A 109 13.53 4.37 -15.07
N PRO A 110 12.68 3.52 -14.45
CA PRO A 110 12.77 2.07 -14.55
C PRO A 110 12.17 1.49 -15.85
N ARG A 111 12.29 2.20 -16.98
CA ARG A 111 11.73 1.77 -18.27
C ARG A 111 12.31 0.44 -18.75
N GLU A 112 13.63 0.35 -18.86
CA GLU A 112 14.28 -0.85 -19.39
C GLU A 112 14.06 -2.05 -18.48
N THR A 113 14.13 -1.86 -17.16
CA THR A 113 13.84 -2.89 -16.16
C THR A 113 12.41 -3.42 -16.32
N LEU A 114 11.42 -2.54 -16.54
CA LEU A 114 10.03 -2.95 -16.78
C LEU A 114 9.86 -3.64 -18.14
N ILE A 115 10.54 -3.20 -19.20
CA ILE A 115 10.52 -3.87 -20.50
C ILE A 115 11.12 -5.27 -20.40
N GLU A 116 12.23 -5.43 -19.69
CA GLU A 116 12.85 -6.73 -19.48
C GLU A 116 11.92 -7.66 -18.69
N ALA A 117 11.39 -7.19 -17.56
CA ALA A 117 10.42 -7.95 -16.75
C ALA A 117 9.15 -8.30 -17.55
N SER A 118 8.72 -7.44 -18.48
CA SER A 118 7.54 -7.69 -19.32
C SER A 118 7.64 -8.93 -20.20
N ARG A 119 8.85 -9.46 -20.43
CA ARG A 119 9.09 -10.67 -21.23
C ARG A 119 8.65 -11.95 -20.53
N SER A 120 8.61 -11.95 -19.19
CA SER A 120 8.27 -13.13 -18.39
C SER A 120 7.03 -12.93 -17.51
N THR A 121 6.63 -11.70 -17.23
CA THR A 121 5.47 -11.38 -16.40
C THR A 121 4.75 -10.13 -16.88
N GLN A 122 3.46 -10.01 -16.58
CA GLN A 122 2.71 -8.80 -16.90
C GLN A 122 3.03 -7.70 -15.89
N VAL A 123 3.66 -6.61 -16.34
CA VAL A 123 4.08 -5.47 -15.49
C VAL A 123 3.09 -4.30 -15.49
N PHE A 124 2.21 -4.20 -16.48
CA PHE A 124 1.11 -3.23 -16.53
C PHE A 124 -0.25 -3.93 -16.60
N SER A 125 -1.25 -3.41 -15.90
CA SER A 125 -2.60 -3.96 -15.99
C SER A 125 -3.17 -3.69 -17.37
N ARG A 126 -3.80 -4.67 -18.00
CA ARG A 126 -4.33 -4.55 -19.36
C ARG A 126 -5.45 -3.51 -19.46
N HIS A 127 -6.30 -3.43 -18.45
CA HIS A 127 -7.50 -2.57 -18.39
C HIS A 127 -7.35 -1.35 -17.47
N ASP A 128 -6.13 -0.99 -17.10
CA ASP A 128 -5.84 0.13 -16.22
C ASP A 128 -4.66 0.96 -16.71
N THR A 129 -4.54 2.19 -16.22
CA THR A 129 -3.37 3.02 -16.44
C THR A 129 -2.14 2.58 -15.65
N HIS A 130 -2.33 1.90 -14.52
CA HIS A 130 -1.29 1.55 -13.55
C HIS A 130 -0.61 0.19 -13.84
N MET A 131 0.50 -0.01 -13.13
CA MET A 131 1.24 -1.26 -13.13
C MET A 131 0.44 -2.38 -12.46
N THR A 132 0.80 -3.63 -12.73
CA THR A 132 0.35 -4.75 -11.90
C THR A 132 1.07 -4.73 -10.54
N ALA A 133 0.61 -5.52 -9.58
CA ALA A 133 1.33 -5.67 -8.30
C ALA A 133 2.78 -6.16 -8.50
N VAL A 134 3.02 -7.01 -9.50
CA VAL A 134 4.37 -7.48 -9.87
C VAL A 134 5.22 -6.34 -10.46
N GLY A 135 4.66 -5.54 -11.37
CA GLY A 135 5.35 -4.34 -11.87
C GLY A 135 5.70 -3.36 -10.75
N ASN A 136 4.80 -3.18 -9.79
CA ASN A 136 5.06 -2.38 -8.59
C ASN A 136 6.17 -2.98 -7.71
N ALA A 137 6.28 -4.30 -7.60
CA ALA A 137 7.36 -4.92 -6.84
C ALA A 137 8.72 -4.74 -7.53
N VAL A 138 8.76 -4.85 -8.86
CA VAL A 138 9.96 -4.55 -9.67
C VAL A 138 10.44 -3.12 -9.43
N VAL A 139 9.55 -2.12 -9.53
CA VAL A 139 9.95 -0.72 -9.29
C VAL A 139 10.33 -0.46 -7.83
N ALA A 140 9.65 -1.08 -6.86
CA ALA A 140 10.00 -0.95 -5.46
C ALA A 140 11.41 -1.49 -5.15
N GLN A 141 11.81 -2.60 -5.78
CA GLN A 141 13.18 -3.12 -5.65
C GLN A 141 14.23 -2.15 -6.21
N GLU A 142 13.95 -1.53 -7.37
CA GLU A 142 14.85 -0.50 -7.94
C GLU A 142 14.94 0.75 -7.04
N ILE A 143 13.83 1.18 -6.44
CA ILE A 143 13.80 2.28 -5.46
C ILE A 143 14.68 1.95 -4.25
N LEU A 144 14.53 0.74 -3.68
CA LEU A 144 15.32 0.30 -2.53
C LEU A 144 16.81 0.26 -2.88
N ARG A 145 17.18 -0.32 -4.04
CA ARG A 145 18.57 -0.35 -4.50
C ARG A 145 19.15 1.05 -4.73
N ALA A 146 18.39 1.96 -5.32
CA ALA A 146 18.81 3.34 -5.54
C ALA A 146 19.06 4.11 -4.22
N LEU A 147 18.38 3.70 -3.14
CA LEU A 147 18.58 4.22 -1.78
C LEU A 147 19.65 3.46 -0.99
N GLY A 148 20.31 2.46 -1.59
CA GLY A 148 21.39 1.69 -0.97
C GLY A 148 20.93 0.48 -0.16
N HIS A 149 19.68 0.03 -0.34
CA HIS A 149 19.10 -1.10 0.39
C HIS A 149 18.99 -2.32 -0.51
N ASP A 150 19.55 -3.45 -0.07
CA ASP A 150 19.41 -4.75 -0.74
C ASP A 150 18.26 -5.54 -0.09
N HIS A 151 17.07 -5.47 -0.68
CA HIS A 151 15.89 -6.17 -0.23
C HIS A 151 15.00 -6.50 -1.43
N ASP A 152 14.52 -7.74 -1.49
CA ASP A 152 13.54 -8.18 -2.49
C ASP A 152 12.13 -8.19 -1.89
N PRO A 153 11.25 -7.23 -2.27
CA PRO A 153 9.88 -7.21 -1.80
C PRO A 153 9.06 -8.45 -2.15
N GLN A 154 9.31 -9.07 -3.31
CA GLN A 154 8.50 -10.20 -3.79
C GLN A 154 8.72 -11.45 -2.93
N ALA A 155 9.93 -11.66 -2.41
CA ALA A 155 10.25 -12.78 -1.52
C ALA A 155 9.45 -12.76 -0.19
N CYS A 156 8.84 -11.62 0.15
CA CYS A 156 8.03 -11.45 1.36
C CYS A 156 6.51 -11.48 1.08
N MET A 157 6.09 -11.85 -0.13
CA MET A 157 4.70 -11.77 -0.56
C MET A 157 4.17 -13.06 -1.17
N ASP A 158 2.92 -13.37 -0.86
CA ASP A 158 2.14 -14.40 -1.53
C ASP A 158 1.50 -13.80 -2.79
N ALA A 159 1.47 -14.60 -3.86
CA ALA A 159 0.77 -14.27 -5.08
C ALA A 159 -0.65 -14.85 -5.07
N GLU A 160 -1.65 -14.02 -5.36
CA GLU A 160 -3.04 -14.44 -5.51
C GLU A 160 -3.65 -13.89 -6.80
N ILE A 161 -4.34 -14.74 -7.56
CA ILE A 161 -5.07 -14.31 -8.74
C ILE A 161 -6.46 -13.85 -8.31
N ARG A 162 -6.79 -12.58 -8.59
CA ARG A 162 -8.11 -12.01 -8.29
C ARG A 162 -8.67 -11.24 -9.48
N PRO A 163 -10.00 -11.22 -9.67
CA PRO A 163 -10.61 -10.42 -10.72
C PRO A 163 -10.51 -8.92 -10.41
N ARG A 164 -9.84 -8.16 -11.26
CA ARG A 164 -9.68 -6.71 -11.16
C ARG A 164 -10.45 -6.00 -12.29
N ARG A 165 -11.07 -4.87 -11.94
CA ARG A 165 -11.58 -3.89 -12.90
C ARG A 165 -10.68 -2.66 -12.80
N GLY A 166 -10.14 -2.21 -13.92
CA GLY A 166 -9.24 -1.06 -13.96
C GLY A 166 -9.92 0.24 -14.38
N ASP A 167 -9.25 1.37 -14.12
CA ASP A 167 -9.77 2.72 -14.40
C ASP A 167 -10.12 2.94 -15.88
N LEU A 168 -9.34 2.40 -16.83
CA LEU A 168 -9.64 2.50 -18.26
C LEU A 168 -10.85 1.65 -18.66
N ALA A 169 -11.08 0.51 -18.01
CA ALA A 169 -12.33 -0.23 -18.20
C ALA A 169 -13.53 0.53 -17.64
N ASP A 170 -13.37 1.28 -16.55
CA ASP A 170 -14.41 2.16 -16.01
C ASP A 170 -14.75 3.27 -17.02
N MET A 171 -13.74 3.96 -17.55
CA MET A 171 -13.87 5.02 -18.55
C MET A 171 -14.52 4.54 -19.86
N ALA A 172 -14.13 3.35 -20.32
CA ALA A 172 -14.67 2.73 -21.55
C ALA A 172 -15.99 1.96 -21.33
N GLY A 173 -16.60 2.02 -20.13
CA GLY A 173 -17.85 1.30 -19.85
C GLY A 173 -17.75 -0.23 -19.89
N ILE A 174 -16.54 -0.80 -19.85
CA ILE A 174 -16.30 -2.24 -19.90
C ILE A 174 -16.57 -2.83 -18.51
N ARG A 175 -17.49 -3.81 -18.45
CA ARG A 175 -17.89 -4.47 -17.20
C ARG A 175 -17.02 -5.67 -16.81
N THR A 176 -16.30 -6.24 -17.78
CA THR A 176 -15.47 -7.43 -17.59
C THR A 176 -14.34 -7.15 -16.59
N ARG A 177 -14.17 -8.07 -15.64
CA ARG A 177 -13.03 -8.10 -14.72
C ARG A 177 -12.03 -9.12 -15.23
N LEU A 178 -10.76 -8.73 -15.31
CA LEU A 178 -9.71 -9.64 -15.74
C LEU A 178 -9.01 -10.23 -14.52
N PRO A 179 -8.61 -11.51 -14.55
CA PRO A 179 -7.74 -12.06 -13.54
C PRO A 179 -6.40 -11.34 -13.58
N GLU A 180 -5.95 -10.83 -12.43
CA GLU A 180 -4.63 -10.24 -12.26
C GLU A 180 -3.96 -10.80 -11.00
N THR A 181 -2.63 -10.84 -11.02
CA THR A 181 -1.85 -11.24 -9.85
C THR A 181 -1.78 -10.06 -8.86
N PHE A 182 -2.25 -10.31 -7.65
CA PHE A 182 -2.08 -9.46 -6.48
C PHE A 182 -0.95 -10.02 -5.64
N LEU A 183 -0.17 -9.13 -5.04
CA LEU A 183 0.84 -9.49 -4.07
C LEU A 183 0.37 -9.05 -2.69
N ILE A 184 0.46 -9.96 -1.72
CA ILE A 184 -0.03 -9.77 -0.36
C ILE A 184 1.11 -10.15 0.57
N ASP A 185 1.41 -9.31 1.56
CA ASP A 185 2.40 -9.65 2.58
C ASP A 185 2.13 -11.02 3.19
N SER A 186 3.07 -11.96 3.06
CA SER A 186 2.92 -13.35 3.53
C SER A 186 2.63 -13.43 5.03
N ARG A 187 3.04 -12.40 5.79
CA ARG A 187 2.80 -12.29 7.23
C ARG A 187 1.48 -11.59 7.58
N ARG A 188 0.79 -11.01 6.60
CA ARG A 188 -0.47 -10.22 6.74
C ARG A 188 -0.35 -9.02 7.70
N SER A 189 0.87 -8.58 7.95
CA SER A 189 1.28 -7.60 8.96
C SER A 189 1.26 -6.15 8.47
N ILE A 190 1.24 -5.92 7.16
CA ILE A 190 1.15 -4.58 6.57
C ILE A 190 -0.25 -4.02 6.76
N GLN A 191 -0.34 -2.84 7.36
CA GLN A 191 -1.54 -2.03 7.40
C GLN A 191 -1.39 -0.78 6.55
N ILE A 192 -2.46 -0.39 5.86
CA ILE A 192 -2.54 0.89 5.16
C ILE A 192 -3.75 1.66 5.70
N LEU A 193 -3.48 2.75 6.41
CA LEU A 193 -4.50 3.67 6.89
C LEU A 193 -4.58 4.85 5.91
N ASP A 194 -5.76 5.12 5.38
CA ASP A 194 -5.93 5.99 4.22
C ASP A 194 -7.07 7.01 4.43
N ASN A 195 -6.83 8.29 4.11
CA ASN A 195 -7.87 9.32 4.11
C ASN A 195 -8.70 9.37 2.82
N ARG A 196 -8.32 8.64 1.76
CA ARG A 196 -8.94 8.67 0.43
C ARG A 196 -10.46 8.51 0.43
N PRO A 197 -11.08 7.63 1.24
CA PRO A 197 -12.54 7.48 1.29
C PRO A 197 -13.28 8.75 1.73
N PHE A 198 -12.58 9.68 2.38
CA PHE A 198 -13.12 10.94 2.90
C PHE A 198 -12.74 12.14 2.01
N LEU A 199 -12.32 11.88 0.77
CA LEU A 199 -11.92 12.89 -0.20
C LEU A 199 -12.75 12.75 -1.49
N PRO A 200 -13.14 13.86 -2.14
CA PRO A 200 -13.91 13.83 -3.38
C PRO A 200 -13.11 13.26 -4.56
N SER A 201 -11.78 13.39 -4.53
CA SER A 201 -10.85 12.87 -5.54
C SER A 201 -9.59 12.37 -4.87
N ASN A 202 -8.64 11.82 -5.64
CA ASN A 202 -7.36 11.39 -5.07
C ASN A 202 -6.46 12.56 -4.65
N THR A 203 -6.81 13.80 -4.99
CA THR A 203 -6.14 15.02 -4.50
C THR A 203 -6.18 15.10 -2.97
N ASP A 204 -5.08 15.53 -2.38
CA ASP A 204 -4.84 15.61 -0.93
C ASP A 204 -4.83 14.26 -0.20
N ASN A 205 -4.65 13.17 -0.96
CA ASN A 205 -4.55 11.84 -0.37
C ASN A 205 -3.28 11.71 0.48
N VAL A 206 -3.46 11.30 1.73
CA VAL A 206 -2.42 10.92 2.67
C VAL A 206 -2.70 9.49 3.11
N ALA A 207 -1.68 8.65 3.04
CA ALA A 207 -1.76 7.26 3.50
C ALA A 207 -0.57 6.92 4.38
N ILE A 208 -0.80 6.04 5.35
CA ILE A 208 0.23 5.55 6.28
C ILE A 208 0.31 4.05 6.09
N ALA A 209 1.44 3.56 5.60
CA ALA A 209 1.76 2.15 5.68
C ALA A 209 2.53 1.89 6.97
N HIS A 210 2.09 0.91 7.75
CA HIS A 210 2.80 0.46 8.95
C HIS A 210 2.94 -1.05 8.91
N ASN A 211 4.17 -1.53 9.12
CA ASN A 211 4.44 -2.96 9.15
C ASN A 211 5.38 -3.26 10.33
N PRO A 212 4.88 -3.76 11.47
CA PRO A 212 5.71 -4.11 12.64
C PRO A 212 6.59 -5.36 12.40
N ARG A 213 6.47 -6.03 11.25
CA ARG A 213 7.29 -7.17 10.82
C ARG A 213 8.14 -6.89 9.58
N SER A 214 8.26 -5.63 9.16
CA SER A 214 9.15 -5.21 8.08
C SER A 214 10.62 -5.55 8.38
N ALA A 215 11.43 -5.71 7.33
CA ALA A 215 12.84 -6.06 7.43
C ALA A 215 13.71 -4.99 8.12
N SER A 216 13.25 -3.74 8.13
CA SER A 216 13.95 -2.60 8.72
C SER A 216 13.02 -1.76 9.59
N ALA A 217 13.60 -1.10 10.59
CA ALA A 217 12.91 -0.09 11.41
C ALA A 217 12.81 1.29 10.73
N ARG A 218 13.39 1.43 9.53
CA ARG A 218 13.47 2.70 8.79
C ARG A 218 12.09 3.25 8.40
N ARG A 219 12.03 4.56 8.22
CA ARG A 219 10.82 5.32 7.91
C ARG A 219 10.99 6.05 6.58
N LEU A 220 10.02 5.89 5.69
CA LEU A 220 10.04 6.47 4.34
C LEU A 220 9.03 7.63 4.24
N LEU A 221 9.47 8.79 3.78
CA LEU A 221 8.56 9.82 3.26
C LEU A 221 8.39 9.62 1.75
N ALA A 222 7.18 9.31 1.30
CA ALA A 222 6.83 9.06 -0.09
C ALA A 222 5.93 10.17 -0.63
N LEU A 223 6.46 11.02 -1.51
CA LEU A 223 5.74 12.15 -2.11
C LEU A 223 5.52 11.92 -3.60
N GLY A 224 4.29 11.82 -4.07
CA GLY A 224 4.08 11.63 -5.51
C GLY A 224 2.65 11.45 -5.92
N ASP A 225 2.41 10.56 -6.86
CA ASP A 225 1.07 10.23 -7.36
C ASP A 225 0.67 8.78 -7.08
N SER A 226 -0.42 8.35 -7.69
CA SER A 226 -0.98 7.01 -7.50
C SER A 226 -0.04 5.87 -7.89
N PHE A 227 0.96 6.10 -8.77
CA PHE A 227 1.97 5.09 -9.07
C PHE A 227 2.83 4.79 -7.84
N LEU A 228 3.32 5.82 -7.16
CA LEU A 228 4.08 5.64 -5.91
C LEU A 228 3.20 5.08 -4.79
N ARG A 229 1.93 5.50 -4.73
CA ARG A 229 0.95 4.93 -3.79
C ARG A 229 0.81 3.42 -3.96
N ASP A 230 0.77 2.94 -5.20
CA ASP A 230 0.58 1.51 -5.47
C ASP A 230 1.84 0.67 -5.17
N ASN A 231 3.00 1.31 -4.97
CA ASN A 231 4.20 0.67 -4.43
C ASN A 231 4.22 0.56 -2.89
N LEU A 232 3.28 1.18 -2.15
CA LEU A 232 3.36 1.15 -0.68
C LEU A 232 3.37 -0.26 -0.09
N PRO A 233 2.54 -1.22 -0.54
CA PRO A 233 2.59 -2.58 0.00
C PRO A 233 3.97 -3.22 -0.17
N THR A 234 4.61 -3.05 -1.33
CA THR A 234 5.92 -3.66 -1.61
C THR A 234 7.04 -2.96 -0.86
N LEU A 235 7.04 -1.63 -0.80
CA LEU A 235 8.00 -0.87 0.01
C LEU A 235 7.87 -1.16 1.52
N ALA A 236 6.65 -1.39 2.01
CA ALA A 236 6.40 -1.69 3.43
C ALA A 236 6.87 -3.08 3.86
N THR A 237 7.35 -3.93 2.95
CA THR A 237 8.10 -5.15 3.34
C THR A 237 9.46 -4.81 3.94
N PHE A 238 10.05 -3.68 3.54
CA PHE A 238 11.32 -3.18 4.05
C PHE A 238 11.11 -2.12 5.15
N TYR A 239 10.30 -1.09 4.88
CA TYR A 239 10.10 0.04 5.81
C TYR A 239 9.10 -0.27 6.92
N ARG A 240 9.41 0.15 8.15
CA ARG A 240 8.49 0.05 9.31
C ARG A 240 7.30 0.98 9.15
N ASP A 241 7.57 2.21 8.73
CA ASP A 241 6.56 3.22 8.48
C ASP A 241 6.80 3.90 7.13
N ILE A 242 5.72 4.13 6.40
CA ILE A 242 5.72 4.98 5.21
C ILE A 242 4.64 6.03 5.38
N LEU A 243 5.03 7.31 5.31
CA LEU A 243 4.08 8.40 5.16
C LEU A 243 4.02 8.75 3.67
N TYR A 244 2.92 8.39 3.03
CA TYR A 244 2.64 8.79 1.66
C TYR A 244 1.79 10.06 1.64
N VAL A 245 2.19 11.00 0.79
CA VAL A 245 1.42 12.22 0.51
C VAL A 245 1.34 12.41 -0.99
N ARG A 246 0.11 12.52 -1.50
CA ARG A 246 -0.12 12.83 -2.90
C ARG A 246 0.17 14.30 -3.15
N SER A 247 1.30 14.58 -3.81
CA SER A 247 1.73 15.92 -4.16
C SER A 247 2.67 15.86 -5.36
N ASP A 248 2.48 16.76 -6.32
CA ASP A 248 3.44 17.04 -7.39
C ASP A 248 4.61 17.94 -6.93
N LEU A 249 4.43 18.60 -5.78
CA LEU A 249 5.39 19.52 -5.17
C LEU A 249 5.99 18.97 -3.87
N PHE A 250 7.19 19.41 -3.54
CA PHE A 250 7.90 18.96 -2.33
C PHE A 250 7.26 19.49 -1.03
N GLN A 251 7.39 18.74 0.06
CA GLN A 251 6.77 19.02 1.37
C GLN A 251 7.83 18.98 2.48
N PRO A 252 8.74 19.98 2.54
CA PRO A 252 9.89 19.96 3.45
C PRO A 252 9.51 19.94 4.93
N GLU A 253 8.34 20.48 5.29
CA GLU A 253 7.83 20.46 6.67
C GLU A 253 7.62 19.05 7.20
N LEU A 254 7.32 18.08 6.32
CA LEU A 254 7.14 16.69 6.70
C LEU A 254 8.46 16.02 7.06
N LEU A 255 9.60 16.50 6.57
CA LEU A 255 10.91 16.02 7.01
C LEU A 255 11.08 16.25 8.51
N ASP A 256 10.60 17.39 9.00
CA ASP A 256 10.77 17.76 10.39
C ASP A 256 9.71 17.13 11.31
N LEU A 257 8.47 16.99 10.84
CA LEU A 257 7.39 16.38 11.60
C LEU A 257 7.51 14.85 11.64
N PHE A 258 7.61 14.23 10.46
CA PHE A 258 7.66 12.78 10.34
C PHE A 258 9.03 12.23 10.76
N GLY A 259 10.13 12.90 10.43
CA GLY A 259 11.49 12.39 10.70
C GLY A 259 11.78 11.09 9.93
N PRO A 260 11.78 11.11 8.58
CA PRO A 260 12.13 9.96 7.76
C PRO A 260 13.63 9.65 7.81
N ASP A 261 14.00 8.43 7.42
CA ASP A 261 15.38 8.03 7.11
C ASP A 261 15.67 8.16 5.61
N ASP A 262 14.65 7.90 4.78
CA ASP A 262 14.73 7.93 3.33
C ASP A 262 13.56 8.74 2.75
N VAL A 263 13.79 9.39 1.61
CA VAL A 263 12.78 10.21 0.91
C VAL A 263 12.67 9.76 -0.55
N VAL A 264 11.45 9.44 -0.98
CA VAL A 264 11.13 9.18 -2.38
C VAL A 264 10.18 10.26 -2.85
N THR A 265 10.55 10.95 -3.92
CA THR A 265 9.60 11.79 -4.68
C THR A 265 9.30 11.13 -6.01
N ALA A 266 8.12 11.32 -6.59
CA ALA A 266 7.82 10.71 -7.87
C ALA A 266 6.74 11.40 -8.69
N ASN A 267 6.77 11.16 -9.99
CA ASN A 267 5.65 11.42 -10.89
C ASN A 267 5.59 10.39 -12.02
N ALA A 268 4.39 10.09 -12.51
CA ALA A 268 4.19 9.46 -13.79
C ALA A 268 4.71 10.37 -14.90
N GLU A 269 5.31 9.78 -15.93
CA GLU A 269 5.95 10.49 -17.04
C GLU A 269 5.00 11.49 -17.71
N ARG A 270 3.71 11.14 -17.84
CA ARG A 270 2.69 12.07 -18.37
C ARG A 270 2.55 13.38 -17.60
N TYR A 271 2.87 13.44 -16.31
CA TYR A 271 2.83 14.69 -15.53
C TYR A 271 4.00 15.63 -15.84
N LEU A 272 5.04 15.14 -16.54
CA LEU A 272 6.07 16.00 -17.13
C LEU A 272 5.51 16.87 -18.27
N ALA A 273 4.24 16.73 -18.69
CA ALA A 273 3.62 17.71 -19.56
C ALA A 273 3.67 19.14 -18.96
N ARG A 274 3.61 19.25 -17.63
CA ARG A 274 3.69 20.52 -16.90
C ARG A 274 4.23 20.32 -15.49
N VAL A 275 5.47 20.77 -15.26
CA VAL A 275 6.12 20.78 -13.94
C VAL A 275 6.09 22.17 -13.35
N ARG A 276 5.58 22.27 -12.13
CA ARG A 276 5.54 23.50 -11.32
C ARG A 276 6.77 23.60 -10.41
N PRO A 277 7.22 24.80 -10.05
CA PRO A 277 8.30 24.96 -9.08
C PRO A 277 7.82 24.64 -7.66
N ASP A 278 8.68 24.01 -6.86
CA ASP A 278 8.36 23.66 -5.46
C ASP A 278 8.06 24.87 -4.56
N ALA A 279 8.49 26.07 -4.96
CA ALA A 279 8.17 27.31 -4.26
C ALA A 279 6.66 27.65 -4.24
N GLU A 280 5.85 27.01 -5.08
CA GLU A 280 4.39 27.15 -5.10
C GLU A 280 3.67 26.12 -4.20
N ALA A 281 4.41 25.33 -3.43
CA ALA A 281 3.83 24.29 -2.58
C ALA A 281 2.98 24.89 -1.44
N GLU A 282 1.86 24.23 -1.15
CA GLU A 282 1.11 24.43 0.08
C GLU A 282 1.09 23.10 0.84
N SER A 283 0.99 23.17 2.16
CA SER A 283 1.03 21.97 3.00
C SER A 283 -0.21 21.09 2.79
N VAL A 284 -0.01 19.90 2.21
CA VAL A 284 -1.10 18.96 1.90
C VAL A 284 -1.81 18.48 3.17
N VAL A 285 -1.06 18.23 4.25
CA VAL A 285 -1.64 17.78 5.52
C VAL A 285 -2.54 18.85 6.16
N MET A 286 -2.35 20.12 5.82
CA MET A 286 -3.15 21.23 6.33
C MET A 286 -4.35 21.57 5.44
N ARG A 287 -4.38 21.14 4.16
CA ARG A 287 -5.50 21.45 3.24
C ARG A 287 -6.86 20.91 3.71
N GLY A 288 -6.86 19.80 4.46
CA GLY A 288 -8.07 19.23 5.04
C GLY A 288 -8.58 19.97 6.28
N TYR A 289 -7.74 20.78 6.92
CA TYR A 289 -8.08 21.43 8.20
C TYR A 289 -9.20 22.46 8.01
N GLY A 290 -10.25 22.36 8.83
CA GLY A 290 -11.39 23.26 8.81
C GLY A 290 -12.43 22.98 7.72
N ARG A 291 -12.22 22.00 6.84
CA ARG A 291 -13.23 21.57 5.86
C ARG A 291 -14.39 20.85 6.54
N GLU A 292 -15.62 21.22 6.20
CA GLU A 292 -16.82 20.59 6.76
C GLU A 292 -17.01 19.15 6.28
N ASP A 293 -16.66 18.87 5.04
CA ASP A 293 -16.81 17.57 4.37
C ASP A 293 -15.68 16.57 4.68
N TYR A 294 -14.62 17.01 5.35
CA TYR A 294 -13.47 16.18 5.69
C TYR A 294 -13.58 15.62 7.11
N ARG A 295 -13.95 14.34 7.23
CA ARG A 295 -14.12 13.62 8.50
C ARG A 295 -13.41 12.26 8.47
N PRO A 296 -12.06 12.23 8.44
CA PRO A 296 -11.32 10.98 8.34
C PRO A 296 -11.59 10.04 9.53
N ALA A 297 -11.48 8.74 9.29
CA ALA A 297 -11.68 7.72 10.31
C ALA A 297 -10.73 7.90 11.51
N ALA A 298 -11.21 7.64 12.72
CA ALA A 298 -10.43 7.76 13.95
C ALA A 298 -9.10 6.96 13.96
N PRO A 299 -9.03 5.74 13.41
CA PRO A 299 -7.75 5.02 13.26
C PRO A 299 -6.73 5.78 12.42
N PHE A 300 -7.14 6.36 11.29
CA PHE A 300 -6.26 7.19 10.45
C PHE A 300 -5.78 8.42 11.20
N VAL A 301 -6.67 9.16 11.87
CA VAL A 301 -6.31 10.36 12.63
C VAL A 301 -5.31 10.03 13.74
N THR A 302 -5.53 8.92 14.45
CA THR A 302 -4.64 8.46 15.51
C THR A 302 -3.26 8.08 14.98
N ALA A 303 -3.22 7.32 13.87
CA ALA A 303 -1.98 6.96 13.20
C ALA A 303 -1.24 8.20 12.68
N LEU A 304 -1.92 9.12 11.98
CA LEU A 304 -1.30 10.32 11.45
C LEU A 304 -0.69 11.18 12.54
N ARG A 305 -1.43 11.42 13.64
CA ARG A 305 -0.90 12.14 14.82
C ARG A 305 0.33 11.47 15.38
N ALA A 306 0.34 10.14 15.53
CA ALA A 306 1.51 9.41 16.01
C ALA A 306 2.71 9.55 15.07
N GLN A 307 2.50 9.41 13.76
CA GLN A 307 3.57 9.48 12.75
C GLN A 307 4.21 10.87 12.64
N ILE A 308 3.41 11.93 12.56
CA ILE A 308 3.89 13.32 12.42
C ILE A 308 4.38 13.94 13.74
N SER A 309 4.13 13.28 14.87
CA SER A 309 4.64 13.68 16.18
C SER A 309 5.90 12.93 16.57
N ALA A 310 6.35 11.95 15.78
CA ALA A 310 7.36 11.00 16.20
C ALA A 310 8.70 11.65 16.58
N ARG A 311 9.10 12.73 15.89
CA ARG A 311 10.34 13.44 16.20
C ARG A 311 10.26 14.28 17.48
N ALA A 312 9.18 15.04 17.65
CA ALA A 312 9.01 15.95 18.79
C ALA A 312 8.48 15.24 20.07
N TYR A 313 7.65 14.21 19.89
CA TYR A 313 6.97 13.48 20.95
C TYR A 313 7.10 11.96 20.73
N PRO A 314 8.32 11.41 20.82
CA PRO A 314 8.58 10.00 20.47
C PRO A 314 7.81 9.00 21.34
N ALA A 315 7.40 9.38 22.55
CA ALA A 315 6.55 8.53 23.41
C ALA A 315 5.15 8.29 22.80
N VAL A 316 4.60 9.27 22.07
CA VAL A 316 3.28 9.14 21.41
C VAL A 316 3.37 8.10 20.29
N TYR A 317 4.42 8.19 19.46
CA TYR A 317 4.68 7.22 18.41
C TYR A 317 4.95 5.83 18.99
N ARG A 318 5.86 5.70 19.96
CA ARG A 318 6.20 4.40 20.58
C ARG A 318 4.97 3.71 21.17
N GLY A 319 4.18 4.44 21.96
CA GLY A 319 2.96 3.86 22.53
C GLY A 319 1.94 3.43 21.48
N TRP A 320 1.82 4.16 20.36
CA TRP A 320 0.99 3.73 19.23
C TRP A 320 1.56 2.47 18.57
N ALA A 321 2.85 2.46 18.22
CA ALA A 321 3.51 1.34 17.56
C ALA A 321 3.49 0.07 18.42
N GLU A 322 3.68 0.18 19.73
CA GLU A 322 3.56 -0.93 20.69
C GLU A 322 2.15 -1.53 20.69
N ARG A 323 1.10 -0.71 20.70
CA ARG A 323 -0.29 -1.20 20.60
C ARG A 323 -0.59 -1.87 19.25
N MET A 324 0.00 -1.36 18.17
CA MET A 324 -0.13 -2.00 16.87
C MET A 324 0.57 -3.36 16.86
N ALA A 325 1.84 -3.40 17.29
CA ALA A 325 2.62 -4.63 17.36
C ALA A 325 1.99 -5.69 18.28
N ALA A 326 1.44 -5.29 19.43
CA ALA A 326 0.76 -6.20 20.36
C ALA A 326 -0.51 -6.86 19.79
N ARG A 327 -1.04 -6.34 18.68
CA ARG A 327 -2.20 -6.88 17.96
C ARG A 327 -1.82 -7.51 16.62
N THR A 328 -0.54 -7.55 16.26
CA THR A 328 -0.08 -8.09 14.98
C THR A 328 0.56 -9.45 15.17
N PHE A 329 -0.09 -10.47 14.61
CA PHE A 329 0.35 -11.85 14.71
C PHE A 329 0.75 -12.38 13.34
N ASP A 330 1.82 -13.17 13.32
CA ASP A 330 2.36 -13.69 12.07
C ASP A 330 1.31 -14.54 11.36
N ARG A 331 1.17 -14.37 10.05
CA ARG A 331 0.19 -15.02 9.17
C ARG A 331 -1.29 -14.74 9.46
N LEU A 332 -1.64 -14.19 10.62
CA LEU A 332 -3.01 -13.77 10.96
C LEU A 332 -3.25 -12.30 10.61
N GLY A 333 -2.18 -11.51 10.68
CA GLY A 333 -2.20 -10.08 10.48
C GLY A 333 -2.56 -9.31 11.73
N VAL A 334 -3.10 -8.11 11.54
CA VAL A 334 -3.43 -7.24 12.68
C VAL A 334 -4.88 -7.44 13.09
N ALA A 335 -5.09 -7.75 14.37
CA ALA A 335 -6.40 -7.92 14.94
C ALA A 335 -7.17 -6.59 14.93
N GLU A 336 -8.33 -6.59 14.27
CA GLU A 336 -9.30 -5.52 14.40
C GLU A 336 -10.03 -5.66 15.73
N VAL A 337 -9.88 -4.66 16.60
CA VAL A 337 -10.58 -4.59 17.88
C VAL A 337 -12.00 -4.09 17.62
N VAL A 338 -12.98 -4.96 17.83
CA VAL A 338 -14.40 -4.68 17.56
C VAL A 338 -15.20 -4.95 18.82
N ALA A 339 -16.10 -4.02 19.16
CA ALA A 339 -17.13 -4.13 20.20
C ALA A 339 -16.68 -4.60 21.60
N GLN A 340 -17.02 -3.83 22.64
CA GLN A 340 -16.79 -4.21 24.03
C GLN A 340 -15.33 -4.59 24.37
N LEU A 341 -14.36 -4.22 23.54
CA LEU A 341 -12.94 -4.43 23.77
C LEU A 341 -12.19 -3.13 23.50
N SER A 342 -11.28 -2.76 24.41
CA SER A 342 -10.52 -1.52 24.30
C SER A 342 -9.13 -1.67 24.89
N ASP A 343 -8.16 -0.87 24.41
CA ASP A 343 -6.80 -0.84 24.96
C ASP A 343 -6.81 -0.31 26.40
N VAL A 344 -6.11 -0.99 27.32
CA VAL A 344 -5.99 -0.54 28.72
C VAL A 344 -4.97 0.61 28.82
N PRO A 345 -5.37 1.80 29.32
CA PRO A 345 -4.45 2.92 29.51
C PRO A 345 -3.27 2.54 30.43
N GLY A 346 -2.04 2.80 29.98
CA GLY A 346 -0.83 2.54 30.77
C GLY A 346 -0.39 1.07 30.84
N ALA A 347 -1.10 0.15 30.20
CA ALA A 347 -0.75 -1.28 30.14
C ALA A 347 -0.76 -1.79 28.69
N PRO A 348 0.29 -1.52 27.89
CA PRO A 348 0.38 -1.97 26.50
C PRO A 348 0.16 -3.48 26.35
N GLY A 349 -0.65 -3.86 25.36
CA GLY A 349 -1.00 -5.26 25.08
C GLY A 349 -2.14 -5.82 25.95
N TRP A 350 -2.55 -5.14 27.01
CA TRP A 350 -3.77 -5.47 27.74
C TRP A 350 -5.00 -4.84 27.08
N LEU A 351 -6.04 -5.65 26.96
CA LEU A 351 -7.33 -5.31 26.41
C LEU A 351 -8.39 -5.50 27.51
N GLU A 352 -9.28 -4.53 27.66
CA GLU A 352 -10.40 -4.59 28.60
C GLU A 352 -11.67 -4.97 27.85
N ALA A 353 -12.22 -6.14 28.21
CA ALA A 353 -13.54 -6.58 27.84
C ALA A 353 -14.57 -5.89 28.75
N THR A 354 -15.47 -5.09 28.19
CA THR A 354 -16.51 -4.35 28.94
C THR A 354 -17.86 -5.07 28.95
N GLY A 355 -17.95 -6.25 28.35
CA GLY A 355 -19.17 -7.05 28.28
C GLY A 355 -18.87 -8.49 27.88
N ASN A 356 -19.84 -9.16 27.27
CA ASN A 356 -19.82 -10.61 27.06
C ASN A 356 -19.50 -11.01 25.61
N ASP A 357 -19.32 -10.05 24.72
CA ASP A 357 -19.00 -10.28 23.29
C ASP A 357 -17.82 -9.41 22.80
N PRO A 358 -16.66 -9.42 23.50
CA PRO A 358 -15.45 -8.76 23.03
C PRO A 358 -14.89 -9.48 21.80
N ARG A 359 -14.60 -8.76 20.71
CA ARG A 359 -14.22 -9.40 19.44
C ARG A 359 -12.88 -8.91 18.90
N LEU A 360 -12.06 -9.86 18.50
CA LEU A 360 -10.87 -9.64 17.68
C LEU A 360 -11.09 -10.29 16.32
N VAL A 361 -11.05 -9.50 15.25
CA VAL A 361 -11.29 -9.99 13.90
C VAL A 361 -9.99 -9.98 13.09
N PHE A 362 -9.70 -11.11 12.45
CA PHE A 362 -8.63 -11.26 11.47
C PHE A 362 -9.28 -11.41 10.10
N PRO A 363 -9.26 -10.37 9.25
CA PRO A 363 -10.03 -10.36 8.01
C PRO A 363 -9.54 -11.41 7.00
N ASP A 364 -8.23 -11.73 7.02
CA ASP A 364 -7.62 -12.63 6.07
C ASP A 364 -6.32 -13.27 6.60
N ALA A 365 -6.45 -14.44 7.22
CA ALA A 365 -5.31 -15.25 7.63
C ALA A 365 -4.69 -16.00 6.43
N ALA A 366 -3.37 -16.13 6.42
CA ALA A 366 -2.58 -16.81 5.39
C ALA A 366 -2.70 -18.33 5.50
N MET A 367 -3.87 -18.85 5.13
CA MET A 367 -4.18 -20.29 5.06
C MET A 367 -4.50 -20.72 3.63
N GLU A 368 -3.84 -21.81 3.22
CA GLU A 368 -4.08 -22.48 1.94
C GLU A 368 -5.43 -23.22 1.91
N ALA A 369 -6.04 -23.30 0.74
CA ALA A 369 -7.24 -24.11 0.52
C ALA A 369 -6.91 -25.61 0.57
N GLY A 370 -7.80 -26.42 1.13
CA GLY A 370 -7.61 -27.88 1.19
C GLY A 370 -6.58 -28.36 2.23
N ARG A 371 -6.01 -27.46 3.02
CA ARG A 371 -5.02 -27.77 4.05
C ARG A 371 -5.55 -27.49 5.45
N ASP A 372 -5.29 -28.42 6.36
CA ASP A 372 -5.60 -28.32 7.78
C ASP A 372 -4.57 -27.42 8.48
N TYR A 373 -5.04 -26.65 9.45
CA TYR A 373 -4.23 -25.78 10.29
C TYR A 373 -4.56 -25.99 11.76
N GLU A 374 -3.66 -25.57 12.63
CA GLU A 374 -3.91 -25.34 14.05
C GLU A 374 -3.56 -23.90 14.39
N LEU A 375 -4.42 -23.27 15.18
CA LEU A 375 -4.16 -21.98 15.78
C LEU A 375 -3.92 -22.18 17.28
N ARG A 376 -2.68 -21.97 17.73
CA ARG A 376 -2.34 -21.93 19.15
C ARG A 376 -2.44 -20.49 19.65
N ILE A 377 -3.15 -20.27 20.74
CA ILE A 377 -3.32 -18.97 21.39
C ILE A 377 -2.84 -19.09 22.84
N VAL A 378 -1.85 -18.30 23.20
CA VAL A 378 -1.42 -18.13 24.58
C VAL A 378 -1.89 -16.75 25.04
N MET A 379 -2.67 -16.70 26.11
CA MET A 379 -3.20 -15.44 26.66
C MET A 379 -3.25 -15.44 28.18
N GLU A 380 -3.18 -14.25 28.77
CA GLU A 380 -3.45 -14.04 30.19
C GLU A 380 -4.84 -13.46 30.40
N SER A 381 -5.57 -13.95 31.40
CA SER A 381 -6.89 -13.46 31.79
C SER A 381 -6.92 -13.06 33.28
N THR A 382 -7.67 -12.02 33.62
CA THR A 382 -7.93 -11.64 35.01
C THR A 382 -9.20 -12.29 35.60
N VAL A 383 -9.94 -13.05 34.80
CA VAL A 383 -11.22 -13.67 35.18
C VAL A 383 -11.32 -15.10 34.65
N GLU A 384 -12.16 -15.92 35.27
CA GLU A 384 -12.61 -17.17 34.67
C GLU A 384 -13.70 -16.88 33.63
N ALA A 385 -13.59 -17.48 32.46
CA ALA A 385 -14.46 -17.22 31.32
C ALA A 385 -14.45 -18.38 30.32
N VAL A 386 -15.08 -18.18 29.16
CA VAL A 386 -14.97 -19.03 27.98
C VAL A 386 -14.43 -18.18 26.83
N ALA A 387 -13.39 -18.68 26.16
CA ALA A 387 -12.94 -18.16 24.88
C ALA A 387 -13.61 -18.92 23.74
N GLN A 388 -13.85 -18.23 22.63
CA GLN A 388 -14.45 -18.82 21.44
C GLN A 388 -13.72 -18.36 20.18
N LEU A 389 -13.32 -19.31 19.34
CA LEU A 389 -12.77 -19.03 18.02
C LEU A 389 -13.81 -19.37 16.96
N PHE A 390 -14.09 -18.44 16.07
CA PHE A 390 -14.92 -18.60 14.89
C PHE A 390 -14.08 -18.52 13.62
N TRP A 391 -14.55 -19.19 12.57
CA TRP A 391 -14.03 -19.01 11.21
C TRP A 391 -15.15 -18.76 10.21
N GLY A 392 -14.80 -18.07 9.14
CA GLY A 392 -15.73 -17.68 8.08
C GLY A 392 -15.01 -17.36 6.78
N TRP A 393 -15.79 -17.04 5.75
CA TRP A 393 -15.27 -16.73 4.42
C TRP A 393 -14.91 -15.24 4.28
N SER A 394 -13.89 -14.96 3.47
CA SER A 394 -13.49 -13.59 3.16
C SER A 394 -14.63 -12.85 2.46
N GLY A 395 -14.93 -11.62 2.91
CA GLY A 395 -15.94 -10.77 2.29
C GLY A 395 -17.39 -11.03 2.72
N THR A 396 -17.64 -11.93 3.67
CA THR A 396 -18.96 -12.04 4.32
C THR A 396 -19.10 -11.02 5.46
N PRO A 397 -20.30 -10.47 5.72
CA PRO A 397 -20.55 -9.57 6.87
C PRO A 397 -20.19 -10.22 8.21
N ASP A 398 -19.95 -9.42 9.27
CA ASP A 398 -19.69 -9.90 10.64
C ASP A 398 -20.78 -10.83 11.18
N GLU A 399 -22.02 -10.61 10.77
CA GLU A 399 -23.20 -11.42 11.07
C GLU A 399 -23.12 -12.84 10.49
N ALA A 400 -22.11 -13.13 9.65
CA ALA A 400 -21.91 -14.44 9.04
C ALA A 400 -21.10 -15.43 9.90
N PHE A 401 -20.55 -15.01 11.06
CA PHE A 401 -19.97 -15.96 12.00
C PHE A 401 -21.09 -16.74 12.69
N HIS A 402 -21.05 -18.07 12.55
CA HIS A 402 -22.10 -18.96 13.04
C HIS A 402 -21.54 -19.92 14.08
N GLU A 403 -22.32 -20.25 15.11
CA GLU A 403 -21.93 -21.16 16.21
C GLU A 403 -21.44 -22.53 15.69
N GLN A 404 -22.01 -23.00 14.57
CA GLN A 404 -21.58 -24.25 13.91
C GLN A 404 -20.12 -24.22 13.39
N TYR A 405 -19.55 -23.03 13.21
CA TYR A 405 -18.18 -22.80 12.75
C TYR A 405 -17.36 -22.16 13.85
N SER A 406 -17.42 -22.77 15.04
CA SER A 406 -16.70 -22.28 16.20
C SER A 406 -16.23 -23.38 17.14
N ILE A 407 -15.23 -23.05 17.96
CA ILE A 407 -14.70 -23.91 19.02
C ILE A 407 -14.63 -23.09 20.30
N ARG A 408 -15.11 -23.64 21.41
CA ARG A 408 -15.08 -23.03 22.75
C ARG A 408 -14.07 -23.72 23.64
N THR A 409 -13.35 -22.93 24.44
CA THR A 409 -12.37 -23.43 25.42
C THR A 409 -12.52 -22.66 26.73
N PRO A 410 -12.52 -23.33 27.90
CA PRO A 410 -12.54 -22.64 29.19
C PRO A 410 -11.25 -21.84 29.41
N VAL A 411 -11.38 -20.72 30.10
CA VAL A 411 -10.28 -19.80 30.44
C VAL A 411 -10.25 -19.62 31.94
N GLY A 412 -9.09 -19.85 32.56
CA GLY A 412 -8.83 -19.57 33.96
C GLY A 412 -8.16 -18.21 34.18
N VAL A 413 -8.08 -17.79 35.45
CA VAL A 413 -7.27 -16.63 35.84
C VAL A 413 -5.78 -16.95 35.65
N GLY A 414 -5.02 -16.01 35.09
CA GLY A 414 -3.61 -16.20 34.75
C GLY A 414 -3.40 -16.65 33.32
N LEU A 415 -2.34 -17.42 33.07
CA LEU A 415 -1.91 -17.85 31.74
C LEU A 415 -2.74 -19.04 31.24
N ASN A 416 -3.21 -18.95 30.00
CA ASN A 416 -3.97 -19.96 29.29
C ASN A 416 -3.28 -20.30 27.96
N ASP A 417 -3.21 -21.59 27.63
CA ASP A 417 -2.63 -22.10 26.39
C ASP A 417 -3.67 -22.97 25.69
N MET A 418 -4.17 -22.50 24.55
CA MET A 418 -5.31 -23.08 23.85
C MET A 418 -4.91 -23.44 22.43
N VAL A 419 -5.36 -24.60 21.95
CA VAL A 419 -5.12 -25.04 20.58
C VAL A 419 -6.46 -25.25 19.88
N PHE A 420 -6.63 -24.58 18.75
CA PHE A 420 -7.84 -24.63 17.94
C PHE A 420 -7.55 -25.35 16.62
N PRO A 421 -8.05 -26.57 16.41
CA PRO A 421 -7.94 -27.24 15.12
C PRO A 421 -8.83 -26.54 14.07
N LEU A 422 -8.23 -26.19 12.95
CA LEU A 422 -8.85 -25.50 11.82
C LEU A 422 -8.84 -26.42 10.59
N LYS A 423 -9.85 -27.28 10.51
CA LYS A 423 -10.00 -28.24 9.39
C LYS A 423 -10.21 -27.52 8.06
N ALA A 424 -9.70 -28.11 6.97
CA ALA A 424 -9.80 -27.54 5.63
C ALA A 424 -11.26 -27.47 5.15
N GLU A 425 -12.05 -28.49 5.45
CA GLU A 425 -13.44 -28.58 5.04
C GLU A 425 -14.29 -27.50 5.70
N GLY A 426 -15.01 -26.71 4.89
CA GLY A 426 -15.91 -25.67 5.38
C GLY A 426 -15.22 -24.47 6.03
N ARG A 427 -13.89 -24.35 5.93
CA ARG A 427 -13.12 -23.24 6.52
C ARG A 427 -12.79 -22.16 5.50
N GLY A 428 -13.08 -20.90 5.87
CA GLY A 428 -12.53 -19.74 5.17
C GLY A 428 -11.31 -19.15 5.86
N ARG A 429 -10.79 -18.03 5.32
CA ARG A 429 -9.57 -17.37 5.82
C ARG A 429 -9.83 -16.31 6.89
N ARG A 430 -11.10 -15.96 7.11
CA ARG A 430 -11.49 -14.96 8.09
C ARG A 430 -11.65 -15.63 9.46
N LEU A 431 -11.03 -15.07 10.49
CA LEU A 431 -11.15 -15.57 11.87
C LEU A 431 -11.71 -14.48 12.78
N ARG A 432 -12.47 -14.90 13.79
CA ARG A 432 -12.89 -14.05 14.91
C ARG A 432 -12.57 -14.77 16.20
N PHE A 433 -11.85 -14.10 17.09
CA PHE A 433 -11.53 -14.62 18.41
C PHE A 433 -12.21 -13.77 19.48
N ASP A 434 -13.01 -14.42 20.29
CA ASP A 434 -13.69 -13.83 21.43
C ASP A 434 -12.93 -14.31 22.68
N PRO A 435 -12.07 -13.47 23.27
CA PRO A 435 -11.18 -13.91 24.32
C PRO A 435 -11.89 -14.23 25.64
N LEU A 436 -13.03 -13.58 25.91
CA LEU A 436 -13.78 -13.69 27.15
C LEU A 436 -15.28 -13.59 26.84
N ASN A 437 -16.13 -14.31 27.57
CA ASN A 437 -17.59 -14.15 27.53
C ASN A 437 -18.15 -13.35 28.73
N ALA A 438 -17.28 -12.57 29.39
CA ALA A 438 -17.58 -11.77 30.57
C ALA A 438 -16.64 -10.56 30.66
N PRO A 439 -17.01 -9.51 31.43
CA PRO A 439 -16.11 -8.39 31.68
C PRO A 439 -14.82 -8.82 32.38
N GLY A 440 -13.69 -8.30 31.93
CA GLY A 440 -12.38 -8.67 32.44
C GLY A 440 -11.26 -8.11 31.58
N ARG A 441 -10.01 -8.37 31.96
CA ARG A 441 -8.85 -7.97 31.16
C ARG A 441 -8.16 -9.20 30.60
N VAL A 442 -7.72 -9.06 29.36
CA VAL A 442 -6.97 -10.10 28.64
C VAL A 442 -5.72 -9.50 28.02
N ARG A 443 -4.64 -10.27 27.98
CA ARG A 443 -3.45 -9.97 27.17
C ARG A 443 -3.14 -11.15 26.27
N LEU A 444 -3.15 -10.92 24.97
CA LEU A 444 -2.66 -11.90 24.00
C LEU A 444 -1.14 -11.94 24.07
N VAL A 445 -0.58 -13.09 24.44
CA VAL A 445 0.86 -13.30 24.54
C VAL A 445 1.40 -13.75 23.18
N THR A 446 0.80 -14.81 22.61
CA THR A 446 1.11 -15.28 21.25
C THR A 446 -0.14 -15.82 20.56
N MET A 447 -0.13 -15.73 19.23
CA MET A 447 -1.06 -16.46 18.36
C MET A 447 -0.25 -17.03 17.21
N GLU A 448 -0.22 -18.35 17.08
CA GLU A 448 0.63 -19.08 16.14
C GLU A 448 -0.23 -19.95 15.24
N LEU A 449 -0.22 -19.64 13.94
CA LEU A 449 -0.94 -20.38 12.92
C LEU A 449 0.00 -21.33 12.19
N SER A 450 -0.19 -22.63 12.39
CA SER A 450 0.66 -23.68 11.84
C SER A 450 -0.13 -24.62 10.95
N ALA A 451 0.44 -25.00 9.82
CA ALA A 451 -0.17 -26.01 8.97
C ALA A 451 0.03 -27.40 9.57
N VAL A 452 -1.01 -28.22 9.61
CA VAL A 452 -0.91 -29.61 10.06
C VAL A 452 -0.19 -30.42 8.97
N PRO A 453 0.83 -31.23 9.32
CA PRO A 453 1.46 -32.11 8.36
C PRO A 453 0.44 -33.09 7.77
N SER A 454 0.42 -33.24 6.44
CA SER A 454 -0.36 -34.31 5.80
C SER A 454 0.13 -35.65 6.37
N SER A 455 -0.77 -36.48 6.86
CA SER A 455 -0.45 -37.88 7.14
C SER A 455 0.02 -38.52 5.83
N ALA A 456 1.29 -38.92 5.77
CA ALA A 456 1.92 -39.55 4.61
C ALA A 456 1.27 -40.89 4.27
#